data_AF-A0A6A0R3X7-F1
#
_entry.id   AF-A0A6A0R3X7-F1
#
_cell.length_a   1.000
_cell.length_b   1.000
_cell.length_c   1.000
_cell.angle_alpha   90.00
_cell.angle_beta   90.00
_cell.angle_gamma   90.00
#
_symmetry.space_group_name_H-M   'P 1'
#
loop_
_entity.id
_entity.type
_entity.pdbx_description
1 polymer ?
#
loop_
_entity_poly.entity_id
_entity_poly.type
_entity_poly.pdbx_seq_one_letter_code
_entity_poly.pdbx_strand_id
1 'polypeptide(L)'
;MSKLTTEQKAELIIIEKLEKKYLDKYYYFLKFAEDELLLGFRTKYKIKDDWYPKWNPKEEGKGISDFATGAERIVYSLLNGKGIGQPNSSPIGADLFFEVEDAFIHIDLKTVQTRNIGDYTGDIFVGNNQNSYVGKLDVSSHEKIYDEACLPYYYTLKEGNVKKKPCLTYFITILYEEVNLEILNINILCMPNGILYPIYGKKVLKAGKVLYPIGNPKRNTHAKSIRFKWKDNLDFELLDTKSKRLKVAYFNENMEEKFKKKLTLIENLEKNQ
;
A
#
# COMPACT_ATOMS: atom_id res chain seq x y z
N MET A 1 -24.56 17.03 -2.23
CA MET A 1 -23.70 16.43 -3.28
C MET A 1 -24.53 16.35 -4.54
N SER A 2 -24.03 16.83 -5.68
CA SER A 2 -24.67 16.58 -6.97
C SER A 2 -24.70 15.07 -7.23
N LYS A 3 -25.81 14.55 -7.77
CA LYS A 3 -25.86 13.15 -8.20
C LYS A 3 -24.91 12.98 -9.38
N LEU A 4 -24.06 11.94 -9.34
CA LEU A 4 -23.22 11.56 -10.47
C LEU A 4 -24.08 11.26 -11.69
N THR A 5 -23.64 11.69 -12.88
CA THR A 5 -24.28 11.29 -14.13
C THR A 5 -24.02 9.80 -14.39
N THR A 6 -24.83 9.19 -15.26
CA THR A 6 -24.63 7.79 -15.68
C THR A 6 -23.25 7.57 -16.29
N GLU A 7 -22.79 8.52 -17.10
CA GLU A 7 -21.47 8.50 -17.75
C GLU A 7 -20.34 8.57 -16.72
N GLN A 8 -20.42 9.51 -15.77
CA GLN A 8 -19.44 9.61 -14.68
C GLN A 8 -19.39 8.31 -13.86
N LYS A 9 -20.55 7.74 -13.53
CA LYS A 9 -20.59 6.48 -12.79
C LYS A 9 -19.96 5.33 -13.59
N ALA A 10 -20.19 5.26 -14.90
CA ALA A 10 -19.58 4.26 -15.76
C ALA A 10 -18.04 4.39 -15.80
N GLU A 11 -17.50 5.60 -15.87
CA GLU A 11 -16.06 5.86 -15.80
C GLU A 11 -15.46 5.38 -14.46
N LEU A 12 -16.10 5.69 -13.33
CA LEU A 12 -15.64 5.25 -12.02
C LEU A 12 -15.65 3.71 -11.88
N ILE A 13 -16.66 3.04 -12.44
CA ILE A 13 -16.70 1.57 -12.49
C ILE A 13 -15.52 1.02 -13.30
N ILE A 14 -15.14 1.65 -14.42
CA ILE A 14 -14.00 1.22 -15.23
C ILE A 14 -12.69 1.33 -14.43
N ILE A 15 -12.49 2.42 -13.69
CA ILE A 15 -11.32 2.60 -12.83
C ILE A 15 -11.23 1.50 -11.80
N GLU A 16 -12.34 1.19 -11.14
CA GLU A 16 -12.35 0.16 -10.12
C GLU A 16 -12.16 -1.25 -10.68
N LYS A 17 -12.66 -1.53 -11.89
CA LYS A 17 -12.35 -2.78 -12.61
C LYS A 17 -10.86 -2.91 -12.92
N LEU A 18 -10.19 -1.82 -13.30
CA LEU A 18 -8.75 -1.82 -13.54
C LEU A 18 -7.95 -2.01 -12.26
N GLU A 19 -8.34 -1.34 -11.18
CA GLU A 19 -7.78 -1.56 -9.84
C GLU A 19 -7.85 -3.03 -9.42
N LYS A 20 -9.01 -3.66 -9.59
CA LYS A 20 -9.16 -5.09 -9.30
C LYS A 20 -8.33 -5.97 -10.22
N LYS A 21 -8.37 -5.73 -11.54
CA LYS A 21 -7.61 -6.50 -12.55
C LYS A 21 -6.13 -6.57 -12.16
N TYR A 22 -5.55 -5.44 -11.79
CA TYR A 22 -4.13 -5.35 -11.46
C TYR A 22 -3.81 -5.81 -10.03
N LEU A 23 -4.71 -5.60 -9.06
CA LEU A 23 -4.60 -6.24 -7.75
C LEU A 23 -4.50 -7.77 -7.90
N ASP A 24 -5.41 -8.38 -8.67
CA ASP A 24 -5.39 -9.81 -8.94
C ASP A 24 -4.10 -10.24 -9.65
N LYS A 25 -3.67 -9.50 -10.69
CA LYS A 25 -2.44 -9.80 -11.43
C LYS A 25 -1.22 -9.83 -10.51
N TYR A 26 -1.03 -8.81 -9.67
CA TYR A 26 0.13 -8.74 -8.78
C TYR A 26 0.01 -9.69 -7.59
N TYR A 27 -1.19 -9.98 -7.12
CA TYR A 27 -1.42 -11.04 -6.16
C TYR A 27 -0.95 -12.41 -6.71
N TYR A 28 -1.40 -12.81 -7.89
CA TYR A 28 -1.01 -14.09 -8.48
C TYR A 28 0.49 -14.14 -8.78
N PHE A 29 1.09 -13.01 -9.15
CA PHE A 29 2.54 -12.90 -9.27
C PHE A 29 3.25 -13.16 -7.93
N LEU A 30 2.79 -12.53 -6.84
CA LEU A 30 3.38 -12.73 -5.51
C LEU A 30 3.20 -14.16 -5.02
N LYS A 31 2.04 -14.80 -5.29
CA LYS A 31 1.82 -16.22 -5.01
C LYS A 31 2.77 -17.12 -5.79
N PHE A 32 2.92 -16.86 -7.10
CA PHE A 32 3.85 -17.61 -7.94
C PHE A 32 5.30 -17.50 -7.45
N ALA A 33 5.69 -16.34 -6.94
CA ALA A 33 7.05 -16.08 -6.47
C ALA A 33 7.23 -16.22 -4.95
N GLU A 34 6.24 -16.77 -4.24
CA GLU A 34 6.22 -16.83 -2.78
C GLU A 34 7.45 -17.55 -2.22
N ASP A 35 7.77 -18.74 -2.74
CA ASP A 35 8.93 -19.51 -2.31
C ASP A 35 10.24 -18.75 -2.52
N GLU A 36 10.35 -18.04 -3.65
CA GLU A 36 11.52 -17.25 -4.01
C GLU A 36 11.68 -16.02 -3.11
N LEU A 37 10.56 -15.36 -2.74
CA LEU A 37 10.52 -14.30 -1.75
C LEU A 37 10.98 -14.79 -0.37
N LEU A 38 10.39 -15.89 0.11
CA LEU A 38 10.70 -16.46 1.42
C LEU A 38 12.15 -16.95 1.49
N LEU A 39 12.66 -17.56 0.42
CA LEU A 39 14.06 -17.93 0.30
C LEU A 39 14.96 -16.69 0.33
N GLY A 40 14.58 -15.65 -0.43
CA GLY A 40 15.26 -14.35 -0.45
C GLY A 40 15.39 -13.74 0.94
N PHE A 41 14.30 -13.69 1.72
CA PHE A 41 14.34 -13.18 3.09
C PHE A 41 15.21 -14.02 4.04
N ARG A 42 15.40 -15.32 3.75
CA ARG A 42 16.25 -16.22 4.55
C ARG A 42 17.74 -16.11 4.20
N THR A 43 18.12 -15.53 3.06
CA THR A 43 19.53 -15.40 2.65
C THR A 43 20.41 -14.72 3.70
N LYS A 44 19.86 -13.75 4.45
CA LYS A 44 20.54 -13.06 5.56
C LYS A 44 21.08 -14.00 6.63
N TYR A 45 20.44 -15.15 6.87
CA TYR A 45 20.88 -16.07 7.92
C TYR A 45 22.18 -16.79 7.57
N LYS A 46 22.55 -16.86 6.27
CA LYS A 46 23.83 -17.46 5.82
C LYS A 46 25.05 -16.66 6.26
N ILE A 47 24.87 -15.36 6.55
CA ILE A 47 25.92 -14.42 6.94
C ILE A 47 25.61 -13.78 8.31
N LYS A 48 24.83 -14.49 9.15
CA LYS A 48 24.32 -13.95 10.42
C LYS A 48 25.42 -13.42 11.33
N ASP A 49 26.53 -14.13 11.41
CA ASP A 49 27.64 -13.80 12.31
C ASP A 49 28.29 -12.43 11.99
N ASP A 50 28.18 -11.97 10.74
CA ASP A 50 28.78 -10.71 10.29
C ASP A 50 27.93 -9.47 10.62
N TRP A 51 26.60 -9.62 10.62
CA TRP A 51 25.66 -8.51 10.78
C TRP A 51 24.96 -8.51 12.13
N TYR A 52 24.69 -9.66 12.74
CA TYR A 52 23.91 -9.74 13.97
C TYR A 52 24.54 -8.98 15.15
N PRO A 53 25.88 -9.02 15.38
CA PRO A 53 26.52 -8.21 16.42
C PRO A 53 26.42 -6.69 16.19
N LYS A 54 26.09 -6.26 14.97
CA LYS A 54 25.96 -4.86 14.55
C LYS A 54 24.50 -4.39 14.49
N TRP A 55 23.56 -5.31 14.74
CA TRP A 55 22.13 -5.05 14.66
C TRP A 55 21.53 -4.97 16.07
N ASN A 56 20.71 -3.94 16.31
CA ASN A 56 20.03 -3.73 17.58
C ASN A 56 18.52 -3.61 17.35
N PRO A 57 17.71 -4.65 17.70
CA PRO A 57 16.26 -4.62 17.50
C PRO A 57 15.54 -3.57 18.36
N LYS A 58 16.21 -3.08 19.42
CA LYS A 58 15.62 -2.16 20.40
C LYS A 58 15.91 -0.68 20.13
N GLU A 59 16.80 -0.37 19.19
CA GLU A 59 17.20 1.02 18.91
C GLU A 59 16.64 1.48 17.57
N GLU A 60 15.56 2.28 17.63
CA GLU A 60 14.96 2.88 16.44
C GLU A 60 15.96 3.80 15.72
N GLY A 61 16.23 3.50 14.45
CA GLY A 61 16.92 4.42 13.55
C GLY A 61 18.46 4.51 13.69
N LYS A 62 19.12 3.62 14.43
CA LYS A 62 20.61 3.61 14.54
C LYS A 62 21.30 2.25 14.30
N GLY A 63 20.57 1.21 13.92
CA GLY A 63 21.19 -0.03 13.43
C GLY A 63 21.75 0.13 12.01
N ILE A 64 22.84 -0.58 11.70
CA ILE A 64 23.36 -0.70 10.32
C ILE A 64 22.33 -1.51 9.51
N SER A 65 21.44 -0.81 8.78
CA SER A 65 20.31 -1.36 7.99
C SER A 65 19.19 -2.01 8.81
N ASP A 66 17.96 -1.53 8.62
CA ASP A 66 16.76 -2.20 9.17
C ASP A 66 16.36 -3.39 8.26
N PHE A 67 15.57 -4.32 8.82
CA PHE A 67 14.94 -5.41 8.07
C PHE A 67 14.18 -4.88 6.84
N ALA A 68 13.56 -3.71 6.96
CA ALA A 68 12.88 -2.99 5.88
C ALA A 68 13.74 -2.92 4.60
N THR A 69 14.97 -2.44 4.70
CA THR A 69 15.88 -2.28 3.56
C THR A 69 16.31 -3.63 2.97
N GLY A 70 16.41 -4.67 3.80
CA GLY A 70 16.63 -6.05 3.32
C GLY A 70 15.44 -6.57 2.52
N ALA A 71 14.23 -6.33 3.03
CA ALA A 71 13.00 -6.78 2.38
C ALA A 71 12.77 -6.08 1.03
N GLU A 72 13.02 -4.76 0.96
CA GLU A 72 12.99 -3.96 -0.27
C GLU A 72 13.86 -4.59 -1.37
N ARG A 73 15.12 -4.91 -1.06
CA ARG A 73 16.04 -5.52 -2.04
C ARG A 73 15.49 -6.81 -2.65
N ILE A 74 14.90 -7.69 -1.82
CA ILE A 74 14.34 -8.96 -2.29
C ILE A 74 13.12 -8.72 -3.16
N VAL A 75 12.18 -7.90 -2.70
CA VAL A 75 10.93 -7.62 -3.41
C VAL A 75 11.20 -6.90 -4.73
N TYR A 76 12.09 -5.91 -4.76
CA TYR A 76 12.42 -5.16 -5.98
C TYR A 76 13.20 -6.00 -6.98
N SER A 77 14.16 -6.82 -6.52
CA SER A 77 14.89 -7.72 -7.42
C SER A 77 13.93 -8.66 -8.14
N LEU A 78 12.93 -9.18 -7.43
CA LEU A 78 11.95 -10.08 -8.00
C LEU A 78 10.99 -9.36 -8.98
N LEU A 79 10.42 -8.23 -8.56
CA LEU A 79 9.42 -7.50 -9.35
C LEU A 79 10.04 -6.92 -10.63
N ASN A 80 11.26 -6.38 -10.55
CA ASN A 80 11.97 -5.86 -11.72
C ASN A 80 12.48 -6.98 -12.63
N GLY A 81 12.88 -8.13 -12.08
CA GLY A 81 13.44 -9.24 -12.84
C GLY A 81 12.42 -10.00 -13.71
N LYS A 82 11.11 -9.91 -13.42
CA LYS A 82 10.07 -10.72 -14.07
C LYS A 82 9.11 -9.95 -14.99
N GLY A 83 9.43 -8.70 -15.36
CA GLY A 83 8.73 -7.99 -16.43
C GLY A 83 7.27 -7.66 -16.14
N ILE A 84 6.95 -7.16 -14.94
CA ILE A 84 5.57 -6.83 -14.53
C ILE A 84 4.95 -5.61 -15.24
N GLY A 85 5.77 -4.86 -15.97
CA GLY A 85 5.46 -3.66 -16.74
C GLY A 85 6.75 -2.99 -17.23
N GLN A 86 6.64 -1.87 -17.95
CA GLN A 86 7.78 -1.06 -18.37
C GLN A 86 8.14 -0.07 -17.25
N PRO A 87 9.32 -0.15 -16.62
CA PRO A 87 9.72 0.78 -15.58
C PRO A 87 9.64 2.24 -16.04
N ASN A 88 9.21 3.14 -15.14
CA ASN A 88 9.10 4.56 -15.40
C ASN A 88 10.03 5.34 -14.46
N SER A 89 10.82 6.25 -15.02
CA SER A 89 11.85 7.01 -14.31
C SER A 89 11.38 8.36 -13.75
N SER A 90 10.06 8.56 -13.58
CA SER A 90 9.52 9.80 -13.01
C SER A 90 10.14 10.09 -11.64
N PRO A 91 10.54 11.34 -11.36
CA PRO A 91 11.12 11.73 -10.06
C PRO A 91 10.08 11.73 -8.92
N ILE A 92 8.79 11.64 -9.25
CA ILE A 92 7.68 11.55 -8.29
C ILE A 92 7.00 10.21 -8.50
N GLY A 93 6.96 9.38 -7.46
CA GLY A 93 6.33 8.07 -7.47
C GLY A 93 6.59 7.29 -6.19
N ALA A 94 5.88 6.16 -6.05
CA ALA A 94 6.21 5.08 -5.13
C ALA A 94 7.52 4.37 -5.50
N ASP A 95 7.96 3.46 -4.64
CA ASP A 95 9.20 2.69 -4.82
C ASP A 95 9.32 2.00 -6.18
N LEU A 96 8.23 1.36 -6.63
CA LEU A 96 8.11 0.79 -7.96
C LEU A 96 7.08 1.58 -8.75
N PHE A 97 7.52 2.06 -9.91
CA PHE A 97 6.66 2.76 -10.86
C PHE A 97 6.86 2.20 -12.25
N PHE A 98 5.77 1.75 -12.87
CA PHE A 98 5.82 1.17 -14.20
C PHE A 98 4.54 1.40 -14.99
N GLU A 99 4.69 1.38 -16.30
CA GLU A 99 3.63 1.49 -17.27
C GLU A 99 3.19 0.10 -17.75
N VAL A 100 1.88 -0.07 -17.90
CA VAL A 100 1.24 -1.22 -18.53
C VAL A 100 0.31 -0.73 -19.64
N GLU A 101 -0.30 -1.65 -20.39
CA GLU A 101 -1.06 -1.33 -21.60
C GLU A 101 -2.13 -0.23 -21.40
N ASP A 102 -2.85 -0.29 -20.29
CA ASP A 102 -4.04 0.51 -19.99
C ASP A 102 -3.93 1.30 -18.68
N ALA A 103 -2.78 1.31 -17.99
CA ALA A 103 -2.60 2.00 -16.71
C ALA A 103 -1.13 2.35 -16.41
N PHE A 104 -0.96 3.21 -15.41
CA PHE A 104 0.30 3.46 -14.70
C PHE A 104 0.17 2.91 -13.30
N ILE A 105 1.16 2.15 -12.85
CA ILE A 105 1.08 1.36 -11.62
C ILE A 105 2.16 1.81 -10.66
N HIS A 106 1.74 2.22 -9.47
CA HIS A 106 2.60 2.46 -8.32
C HIS A 106 2.46 1.31 -7.33
N ILE A 107 3.58 0.73 -6.92
CA ILE A 107 3.64 -0.23 -5.82
C ILE A 107 4.68 0.25 -4.82
N ASP A 108 4.26 0.39 -3.57
CA ASP A 108 5.13 0.81 -2.46
C ASP A 108 5.25 -0.32 -1.44
N LEU A 109 6.44 -0.53 -0.86
CA LEU A 109 6.65 -1.56 0.14
C LEU A 109 6.53 -0.99 1.56
N LYS A 110 5.70 -1.63 2.40
CA LYS A 110 5.58 -1.30 3.83
C LYS A 110 5.93 -2.50 4.68
N THR A 111 6.98 -2.39 5.49
CA THR A 111 7.29 -3.40 6.50
C THR A 111 6.81 -2.94 7.87
N VAL A 112 6.18 -3.82 8.64
CA VAL A 112 5.69 -3.54 9.99
C VAL A 112 6.18 -4.63 10.95
N GLN A 113 6.68 -4.20 12.10
CA GLN A 113 7.07 -5.09 13.19
C GLN A 113 5.86 -5.47 14.03
N THR A 114 5.92 -6.65 14.66
CA THR A 114 4.89 -7.16 15.58
C THR A 114 4.55 -6.21 16.73
N ARG A 115 5.49 -5.41 17.25
CA ARG A 115 5.18 -4.36 18.25
C ARG A 115 4.18 -3.31 17.76
N ASN A 116 4.18 -3.03 16.46
CA ASN A 116 3.33 -2.04 15.78
C ASN A 116 2.24 -2.70 14.93
N ILE A 117 1.84 -3.94 15.24
CA ILE A 117 0.83 -4.70 14.47
C ILE A 117 -0.53 -3.97 14.29
N GLY A 118 -0.85 -2.99 15.14
CA GLY A 118 -2.01 -2.10 14.91
C GLY A 118 -1.93 -1.32 13.59
N ASP A 119 -0.73 -0.86 13.25
CA ASP A 119 -0.42 -0.17 11.99
C ASP A 119 -0.44 -1.14 10.78
N TYR A 120 -0.41 -2.45 11.03
CA TYR A 120 -0.56 -3.47 9.99
C TYR A 120 -2.02 -3.84 9.77
N THR A 121 -2.80 -4.01 10.85
CA THR A 121 -4.15 -4.60 10.87
C THR A 121 -5.30 -3.63 10.60
N GLY A 122 -5.06 -2.31 10.63
CA GLY A 122 -6.11 -1.31 10.50
C GLY A 122 -5.86 -0.29 9.41
N ASP A 123 -4.73 0.42 9.51
CA ASP A 123 -4.40 1.53 8.64
C ASP A 123 -2.90 1.71 8.48
N ILE A 124 -2.45 1.99 7.26
CA ILE A 124 -1.02 2.15 6.93
C ILE A 124 -0.66 3.60 6.68
N PHE A 125 0.55 4.02 7.03
CA PHE A 125 1.06 5.34 6.64
C PHE A 125 1.25 5.40 5.11
N VAL A 126 0.81 6.50 4.50
CA VAL A 126 0.95 6.74 3.06
C VAL A 126 1.54 8.13 2.85
N GLY A 127 2.63 8.19 2.11
CA GLY A 127 3.30 9.43 1.75
C GLY A 127 2.57 10.18 0.64
N ASN A 128 2.87 11.47 0.52
CA ASN A 128 2.30 12.35 -0.50
C ASN A 128 2.62 11.86 -1.93
N ASN A 129 3.82 11.33 -2.16
CA ASN A 129 4.25 10.77 -3.46
C ASN A 129 3.74 9.35 -3.73
N GLN A 130 2.91 8.79 -2.84
CA GLN A 130 2.46 7.39 -2.89
C GLN A 130 0.96 7.28 -3.12
N ASN A 131 0.24 8.39 -3.29
CA ASN A 131 -1.21 8.34 -3.50
C ASN A 131 -1.71 9.52 -4.32
N SER A 132 -2.92 9.35 -4.87
CA SER A 132 -3.65 10.40 -5.58
C SER A 132 -4.88 10.89 -4.82
N TYR A 133 -5.15 10.41 -3.61
CA TYR A 133 -6.44 10.61 -2.94
C TYR A 133 -6.45 11.88 -2.09
N VAL A 134 -7.03 12.96 -2.63
CA VAL A 134 -7.30 14.20 -1.89
C VAL A 134 -8.72 14.19 -1.33
N GLY A 135 -8.93 14.80 -0.17
CA GLY A 135 -10.25 14.78 0.43
C GLY A 135 -10.32 15.23 1.89
N LYS A 136 -11.51 15.11 2.47
CA LYS A 136 -11.74 15.40 3.88
C LYS A 136 -11.31 14.23 4.75
N LEU A 137 -10.97 14.52 6.01
CA LEU A 137 -10.70 13.54 7.05
C LEU A 137 -10.97 14.12 8.43
N ASP A 138 -11.21 13.25 9.41
CA ASP A 138 -11.46 13.66 10.79
C ASP A 138 -10.15 13.70 11.61
N VAL A 139 -9.94 14.80 12.34
CA VAL A 139 -8.81 15.06 13.23
C VAL A 139 -9.36 15.54 14.57
N SER A 140 -9.30 14.71 15.61
CA SER A 140 -9.83 15.04 16.94
C SER A 140 -11.26 15.62 16.89
N SER A 141 -12.15 14.93 16.18
CA SER A 141 -13.56 15.32 15.96
C SER A 141 -13.79 16.58 15.12
N HIS A 142 -12.73 17.13 14.49
CA HIS A 142 -12.84 18.23 13.55
C HIS A 142 -12.51 17.76 12.13
N GLU A 143 -13.27 18.22 11.14
CA GLU A 143 -12.98 17.92 9.75
C GLU A 143 -11.82 18.80 9.25
N LYS A 144 -10.83 18.17 8.62
CA LYS A 144 -9.73 18.83 7.91
C LYS A 144 -9.67 18.35 6.47
N ILE A 145 -8.97 19.11 5.64
CA ILE A 145 -8.71 18.79 4.24
C ILE A 145 -7.29 18.21 4.11
N TYR A 146 -7.14 17.20 3.27
CA TYR A 146 -5.86 16.75 2.74
C TYR A 146 -5.83 17.02 1.24
N ASP A 147 -4.91 17.88 0.83
CA ASP A 147 -4.71 18.36 -0.55
C ASP A 147 -3.25 18.18 -1.01
N GLU A 148 -2.47 17.36 -0.31
CA GLU A 148 -1.02 17.22 -0.52
C GLU A 148 -0.65 15.95 -1.31
N ALA A 149 -1.62 15.25 -1.90
CA ALA A 149 -1.34 14.09 -2.76
C ALA A 149 -0.60 14.53 -4.03
N CYS A 150 0.51 13.87 -4.37
CA CYS A 150 1.36 14.26 -5.49
C CYS A 150 1.14 13.40 -6.75
N LEU A 151 0.44 12.26 -6.64
CA LEU A 151 0.09 11.46 -7.82
C LEU A 151 -1.20 11.98 -8.45
N PRO A 152 -1.28 12.05 -9.80
CA PRO A 152 -2.50 12.45 -10.48
C PRO A 152 -3.54 11.32 -10.49
N TYR A 153 -4.79 11.61 -10.85
CA TYR A 153 -5.77 10.55 -11.11
C TYR A 153 -5.45 9.78 -12.40
N TYR A 154 -4.93 10.51 -13.40
CA TYR A 154 -4.51 9.99 -14.70
C TYR A 154 -3.18 10.61 -15.11
N TYR A 155 -2.32 9.81 -15.73
CA TYR A 155 -1.20 10.30 -16.50
C TYR A 155 -1.63 10.56 -17.94
N THR A 156 -1.08 11.62 -18.54
CA THR A 156 -1.35 12.01 -19.92
C THR A 156 -0.12 11.69 -20.78
N LEU A 157 -0.32 10.86 -21.81
CA LEU A 157 0.71 10.54 -22.80
C LEU A 157 0.68 11.56 -23.94
N LYS A 158 1.86 11.95 -24.44
CA LYS A 158 2.02 12.96 -25.50
C LYS A 158 1.99 12.38 -26.93
N GLU A 159 1.82 11.08 -27.11
CA GLU A 159 1.94 10.42 -28.42
C GLU A 159 0.66 10.52 -29.27
N GLY A 160 0.70 11.33 -30.34
CA GLY A 160 -0.23 11.31 -31.49
C GLY A 160 -1.67 11.75 -31.23
N ASN A 161 -2.27 11.29 -30.14
CA ASN A 161 -3.52 11.71 -29.52
C ASN A 161 -3.33 11.68 -27.99
N VAL A 162 -3.90 12.64 -27.27
CA VAL A 162 -3.85 12.68 -25.80
C VAL A 162 -4.53 11.44 -25.22
N LYS A 163 -3.75 10.39 -24.95
CA LYS A 163 -4.22 9.17 -24.25
C LYS A 163 -4.02 9.39 -22.76
N LYS A 164 -5.08 9.15 -21.98
CA LYS A 164 -5.02 9.13 -20.51
C LYS A 164 -4.98 7.69 -20.02
N LYS A 165 -4.05 7.41 -19.12
CA LYS A 165 -3.98 6.13 -18.40
C LYS A 165 -4.16 6.39 -16.90
N PRO A 166 -5.04 5.68 -16.20
CA PRO A 166 -5.25 5.87 -14.76
C PRO A 166 -3.98 5.54 -13.97
N CYS A 167 -3.80 6.28 -12.89
CA CYS A 167 -2.77 6.03 -11.88
C CYS A 167 -3.33 5.07 -10.82
N LEU A 168 -2.87 3.84 -10.78
CA LEU A 168 -3.32 2.83 -9.82
C LEU A 168 -2.25 2.62 -8.75
N THR A 169 -2.66 2.55 -7.49
CA THR A 169 -1.74 2.52 -6.35
C THR A 169 -1.97 1.27 -5.51
N TYR A 170 -0.88 0.54 -5.25
CA TYR A 170 -0.86 -0.64 -4.42
C TYR A 170 0.22 -0.56 -3.35
N PHE A 171 0.01 -1.31 -2.27
CA PHE A 171 0.99 -1.45 -1.20
C PHE A 171 1.24 -2.92 -0.93
N ILE A 172 2.48 -3.36 -1.03
CA ILE A 172 2.87 -4.66 -0.49
C ILE A 172 3.17 -4.44 0.99
N THR A 173 2.49 -5.16 1.89
CA THR A 173 2.70 -5.01 3.32
C THR A 173 3.24 -6.29 3.93
N ILE A 174 4.37 -6.22 4.62
CA ILE A 174 5.03 -7.37 5.25
C ILE A 174 5.01 -7.19 6.76
N LEU A 175 4.37 -8.12 7.47
CA LEU A 175 4.46 -8.23 8.92
C LEU A 175 5.55 -9.23 9.28
N TYR A 176 6.46 -8.82 10.17
CA TYR A 176 7.53 -9.68 10.65
C TYR A 176 7.73 -9.53 12.16
N GLU A 177 8.27 -10.58 12.78
CA GLU A 177 8.63 -10.59 14.19
C GLU A 177 10.00 -9.92 14.38
N GLU A 178 10.08 -8.96 15.30
CA GLU A 178 11.19 -8.02 15.40
C GLU A 178 12.51 -8.60 15.93
N VAL A 179 12.46 -9.72 16.64
CA VAL A 179 13.63 -10.36 17.26
C VAL A 179 14.22 -11.42 16.34
N ASN A 180 13.39 -12.33 15.83
CA ASN A 180 13.87 -13.45 15.00
C ASN A 180 13.83 -13.12 13.48
N LEU A 181 13.19 -12.00 13.10
CA LEU A 181 13.02 -11.54 11.71
C LEU A 181 12.24 -12.52 10.82
N GLU A 182 11.38 -13.33 11.44
CA GLU A 182 10.48 -14.24 10.77
C GLU A 182 9.33 -13.48 10.11
N ILE A 183 9.05 -13.80 8.85
CA ILE A 183 7.89 -13.27 8.14
C ILE A 183 6.64 -13.98 8.65
N LEU A 184 5.65 -13.20 9.07
CA LEU A 184 4.37 -13.71 9.56
C LEU A 184 3.28 -13.59 8.50
N ASN A 185 3.26 -12.50 7.74
CA ASN A 185 2.24 -12.27 6.72
C ASN A 185 2.75 -11.31 5.64
N ILE A 186 2.30 -11.53 4.40
CA ILE A 186 2.52 -10.62 3.26
C ILE A 186 1.16 -10.38 2.60
N ASN A 187 0.79 -9.11 2.44
CA ASN A 187 -0.42 -8.71 1.72
C ASN A 187 -0.08 -7.81 0.55
N ILE A 188 -1.01 -7.71 -0.40
CA ILE A 188 -1.10 -6.62 -1.35
C ILE A 188 -2.43 -5.88 -1.16
N LEU A 189 -2.34 -4.56 -1.00
CA LEU A 189 -3.47 -3.65 -0.80
C LEU A 189 -3.66 -2.80 -2.05
N CYS A 190 -4.90 -2.51 -2.41
CA CYS A 190 -5.27 -1.56 -3.45
C CYS A 190 -5.91 -0.33 -2.81
N MET A 191 -5.23 0.83 -2.91
CA MET A 191 -5.80 2.09 -2.46
C MET A 191 -6.67 2.67 -3.59
N PRO A 192 -7.90 3.11 -3.30
CA PRO A 192 -8.75 3.75 -4.31
C PRO A 192 -8.04 4.97 -4.93
N ASN A 193 -8.09 5.08 -6.25
CA ASN A 193 -7.68 6.27 -6.98
C ASN A 193 -8.47 7.49 -6.48
N GLY A 194 -7.82 8.66 -6.42
CA GLY A 194 -8.46 9.89 -5.94
C GLY A 194 -9.74 10.29 -6.67
N ILE A 195 -9.94 9.89 -7.93
CA ILE A 195 -11.18 10.14 -8.66
C ILE A 195 -12.39 9.43 -8.04
N LEU A 196 -12.17 8.37 -7.26
CA LEU A 196 -13.22 7.62 -6.57
C LEU A 196 -13.70 8.30 -5.28
N TYR A 197 -13.20 9.50 -4.93
CA TYR A 197 -13.66 10.25 -3.76
C TYR A 197 -15.20 10.43 -3.68
N PRO A 198 -15.96 10.68 -4.76
CA PRO A 198 -17.42 10.78 -4.68
C PRO A 198 -18.11 9.50 -4.19
N ILE A 199 -17.44 8.35 -4.27
CA ILE A 199 -17.97 7.04 -3.86
C ILE A 199 -17.48 6.70 -2.46
N TYR A 200 -16.17 6.83 -2.23
CA TYR A 200 -15.54 6.40 -0.99
C TYR A 200 -15.52 7.50 0.08
N GLY A 201 -15.51 8.77 -0.31
CA GLY A 201 -15.53 9.91 0.61
C GLY A 201 -14.36 9.92 1.60
N LYS A 202 -14.62 10.46 2.80
CA LYS A 202 -13.57 10.64 3.82
C LYS A 202 -13.11 9.37 4.52
N LYS A 203 -13.83 8.24 4.39
CA LYS A 203 -13.48 7.00 5.12
C LYS A 203 -12.17 6.37 4.67
N VAL A 204 -11.62 6.74 3.50
CA VAL A 204 -10.32 6.25 3.01
C VAL A 204 -9.16 6.81 3.83
N LEU A 205 -9.29 8.04 4.31
CA LEU A 205 -8.20 8.78 4.94
C LEU A 205 -8.34 8.80 6.46
N LYS A 206 -7.19 8.70 7.14
CA LYS A 206 -7.02 9.02 8.56
C LYS A 206 -5.88 10.01 8.71
N ALA A 207 -5.98 10.86 9.73
CA ALA A 207 -4.92 11.77 10.07
C ALA A 207 -3.64 11.01 10.43
N GLY A 208 -2.52 11.39 9.83
CA GLY A 208 -1.20 10.96 10.27
C GLY A 208 -0.77 11.68 11.54
N LYS A 209 0.39 11.26 12.08
CA LYS A 209 0.93 11.78 13.35
C LYS A 209 1.62 13.15 13.18
N VAL A 210 1.98 13.53 11.96
CA VAL A 210 2.72 14.77 11.67
C VAL A 210 1.76 15.92 11.42
N LEU A 211 1.94 17.01 12.16
CA LEU A 211 1.21 18.26 12.03
C LEU A 211 2.07 19.32 11.33
N TYR A 212 1.41 20.32 10.72
CA TYR A 212 2.09 21.54 10.31
C TYR A 212 2.69 22.28 11.50
N PRO A 213 3.82 22.99 11.37
CA PRO A 213 4.39 23.80 12.44
C PRO A 213 3.39 24.81 13.02
N ILE A 214 3.60 25.19 14.29
CA ILE A 214 2.84 26.28 14.91
C ILE A 214 3.07 27.56 14.08
N GLY A 215 2.00 28.33 13.85
CA GLY A 215 2.03 29.53 13.00
C GLY A 215 1.73 29.26 11.51
N ASN A 216 1.73 28.00 11.06
CA ASN A 216 1.30 27.69 9.68
C ASN A 216 -0.24 27.74 9.55
N PRO A 217 -0.81 28.52 8.61
CA PRO A 217 -2.27 28.62 8.43
C PRO A 217 -2.97 27.27 8.16
N LYS A 218 -2.26 26.32 7.53
CA LYS A 218 -2.78 24.98 7.25
C LYS A 218 -2.88 24.10 8.51
N ARG A 219 -2.25 24.44 9.64
CA ARG A 219 -2.23 23.59 10.85
C ARG A 219 -3.62 23.23 11.37
N ASN A 220 -4.57 24.17 11.31
CA ASN A 220 -5.92 23.98 11.84
C ASN A 220 -6.89 23.43 10.80
N THR A 221 -6.65 23.68 9.51
CA THR A 221 -7.57 23.38 8.42
C THR A 221 -7.17 22.16 7.60
N HIS A 222 -5.90 21.77 7.63
CA HIS A 222 -5.36 20.69 6.83
C HIS A 222 -4.59 19.65 7.64
N ALA A 223 -4.52 18.44 7.10
CA ALA A 223 -3.61 17.40 7.56
C ALA A 223 -2.32 17.45 6.75
N LYS A 224 -1.16 17.38 7.43
CA LYS A 224 0.15 17.31 6.77
C LYS A 224 0.53 15.89 6.34
N SER A 225 0.03 14.91 7.08
CA SER A 225 0.27 13.50 6.81
C SER A 225 -1.04 12.73 6.93
N ILE A 226 -1.13 11.64 6.19
CA ILE A 226 -2.30 10.76 6.17
C ILE A 226 -1.92 9.30 6.38
N ARG A 227 -2.92 8.50 6.65
CA ARG A 227 -2.88 7.05 6.67
C ARG A 227 -4.04 6.52 5.84
N PHE A 228 -3.84 5.42 5.11
CA PHE A 228 -4.89 4.73 4.39
C PHE A 228 -5.60 3.74 5.31
N LYS A 229 -6.89 3.99 5.58
CA LYS A 229 -7.76 3.15 6.43
C LYS A 229 -8.25 1.93 5.67
N TRP A 230 -7.34 1.06 5.24
CA TRP A 230 -7.68 -0.07 4.38
C TRP A 230 -8.75 -0.98 5.00
N LYS A 231 -8.76 -1.17 6.33
CA LYS A 231 -9.73 -2.04 7.01
C LYS A 231 -11.18 -1.57 6.83
N ASP A 232 -11.38 -0.25 6.79
CA ASP A 232 -12.70 0.37 6.63
C ASP A 232 -13.08 0.52 5.13
N ASN A 233 -12.17 0.18 4.22
CA ASN A 233 -12.31 0.29 2.77
C ASN A 233 -11.86 -0.99 2.09
N LEU A 234 -12.30 -2.12 2.66
CA LEU A 234 -11.94 -3.45 2.18
C LEU A 234 -12.64 -3.85 0.91
N ASP A 235 -13.80 -3.28 0.60
CA ASP A 235 -14.63 -3.67 -0.54
C ASP A 235 -14.39 -2.77 -1.76
N PHE A 236 -14.56 -3.35 -2.95
CA PHE A 236 -14.74 -2.61 -4.18
C PHE A 236 -16.21 -2.18 -4.33
N GLU A 237 -16.52 -0.93 -3.95
CA GLU A 237 -17.89 -0.40 -3.77
C GLU A 237 -18.77 -0.36 -5.02
N LEU A 238 -18.20 -0.28 -6.23
CA LEU A 238 -18.95 -0.25 -7.50
C LEU A 238 -18.92 -1.56 -8.26
N LEU A 239 -18.31 -2.63 -7.71
CA LEU A 239 -18.28 -3.94 -8.34
C LEU A 239 -19.30 -4.86 -7.66
N ASP A 240 -20.13 -5.56 -8.45
CA ASP A 240 -21.22 -6.41 -7.94
C ASP A 240 -20.72 -7.65 -7.15
N THR A 241 -19.42 -7.90 -7.17
CA THR A 241 -18.76 -9.00 -6.45
C THR A 241 -18.28 -8.54 -5.08
N LYS A 242 -18.28 -9.43 -4.06
CA LYS A 242 -17.61 -9.24 -2.75
C LYS A 242 -16.07 -9.18 -2.84
N SER A 243 -15.55 -8.60 -3.92
CA SER A 243 -14.13 -8.49 -4.18
C SER A 243 -13.51 -7.55 -3.17
N LYS A 244 -12.40 -8.00 -2.61
CA LYS A 244 -11.68 -7.27 -1.59
C LYS A 244 -10.48 -6.54 -2.19
N ARG A 245 -10.22 -5.33 -1.68
CA ARG A 245 -9.06 -4.50 -1.99
C ARG A 245 -7.77 -4.98 -1.30
N LEU A 246 -7.83 -6.07 -0.55
CA LEU A 246 -6.70 -6.74 0.09
C LEU A 246 -6.65 -8.18 -0.41
N LYS A 247 -5.46 -8.64 -0.81
CA LYS A 247 -5.15 -10.05 -0.99
C LYS A 247 -3.93 -10.46 -0.19
N VAL A 248 -3.98 -11.67 0.38
CA VAL A 248 -2.97 -12.24 1.26
C VAL A 248 -2.04 -13.14 0.46
N ALA A 249 -0.84 -12.67 0.16
CA ALA A 249 0.14 -13.46 -0.58
C ALA A 249 0.74 -14.59 0.28
N TYR A 250 1.00 -14.35 1.56
CA TYR A 250 1.58 -15.35 2.46
C TYR A 250 1.03 -15.21 3.86
N PHE A 251 0.72 -16.31 4.53
CA PHE A 251 0.27 -16.35 5.92
C PHE A 251 0.96 -17.49 6.67
N ASN A 252 1.70 -17.19 7.73
CA ASN A 252 2.41 -18.20 8.52
C ASN A 252 1.47 -18.85 9.53
N GLU A 253 0.95 -20.04 9.21
CA GLU A 253 0.05 -20.80 10.09
C GLU A 253 0.68 -21.18 11.44
N ASN A 254 2.01 -21.24 11.52
CA ASN A 254 2.77 -21.64 12.70
C ASN A 254 3.21 -20.46 13.58
N MET A 255 2.74 -19.24 13.29
CA MET A 255 3.07 -18.07 14.10
C MET A 255 2.52 -18.18 15.53
N GLU A 256 3.08 -17.42 16.47
CA GLU A 256 2.57 -17.38 17.84
C GLU A 256 1.08 -16.98 17.88
N GLU A 257 0.30 -17.68 18.70
CA GLU A 257 -1.16 -17.50 18.83
C GLU A 257 -1.59 -16.06 19.14
N LYS A 258 -0.74 -15.31 19.87
CA LYS A 258 -0.98 -13.90 20.19
C LYS A 258 -1.04 -13.01 18.94
N PHE A 259 -0.29 -13.36 17.89
CA PHE A 259 -0.30 -12.67 16.60
C PHE A 259 -1.44 -13.18 15.73
N LYS A 260 -1.66 -14.49 15.68
CA LYS A 260 -2.78 -15.10 14.94
C LYS A 260 -4.13 -14.49 15.32
N LYS A 261 -4.39 -14.31 16.63
CA LYS A 261 -5.59 -13.63 17.16
C LYS A 261 -5.76 -12.18 16.68
N LYS A 262 -4.66 -11.46 16.42
CA LYS A 262 -4.72 -10.09 15.90
C LYS A 262 -4.93 -10.06 14.38
N LEU A 263 -4.65 -11.16 13.69
CA LEU A 263 -4.72 -11.29 12.25
C LEU A 263 -5.96 -12.06 11.77
N THR A 264 -6.92 -12.38 12.64
CA THR A 264 -8.12 -13.17 12.28
C THR A 264 -8.87 -12.65 11.04
N LEU A 265 -8.96 -11.33 10.86
CA LEU A 265 -9.56 -10.75 9.66
C LEU A 265 -8.76 -11.11 8.40
N ILE A 266 -7.43 -11.01 8.47
CA ILE A 266 -6.53 -11.31 7.35
C ILE A 266 -6.52 -12.81 7.07
N GLU A 267 -6.48 -13.66 8.09
CA GLU A 267 -6.60 -15.12 7.96
C GLU A 267 -7.92 -15.51 7.26
N ASN A 268 -9.02 -14.87 7.64
CA ASN A 268 -10.30 -15.10 6.98
C ASN A 268 -10.30 -14.61 5.53
N LEU A 269 -9.60 -13.52 5.20
CA LEU A 269 -9.47 -13.07 3.81
C LEU A 269 -8.66 -14.06 2.98
N GLU A 270 -7.54 -14.55 3.51
CA GLU A 270 -6.70 -15.56 2.85
C GLU A 270 -7.50 -16.79 2.43
N LYS A 271 -8.35 -17.31 3.32
CA LYS A 271 -9.17 -18.50 3.06
C LYS A 271 -10.29 -18.29 2.03
N ASN A 272 -10.58 -17.05 1.62
CA ASN A 272 -11.78 -16.69 0.83
C ASN A 272 -11.48 -15.82 -0.42
N GLN A 273 -10.23 -15.71 -0.88
CA GLN A 273 -9.79 -14.74 -1.91
C GLN A 273 -9.46 -15.30 -3.30
#